data_AF-A0A126JI87-F1
#
_entry.id   AF-A0A126JI87-F1
#
_cell.length_a   1.000
_cell.length_b   1.000
_cell.length_c   1.000
_cell.angle_alpha   90.00
_cell.angle_beta   90.00
_cell.angle_gamma   90.00
#
_symmetry.space_group_name_H-M   'P 1'
#
loop_
_entity.id
_entity.type
_entity.pdbx_description
1 polymer ?
#
loop_
_entity_poly.entity_id
_entity_poly.type
_entity_poly.pdbx_seq_one_letter_code
_entity_poly.pdbx_strand_id
1 'polypeptide(L)'
;MNQFKDEIYHKFKNKYEKINYKQETKDSYDKFYETVISELNITENKNFSKNVLLVKIIRPTKRRWIKIIINDENSLFNEEIKSAQIQYDKVKRGEMEIEKFESFFGASNLDNYKKIHLKELNKWLKDDNSFLTDFKYLDGLINRSVITAIKNDIYLAYFLFCEKEKVSITKVPQILSELPIDTSGKIDYLTETQKNDLDETSYIDRIHTLDKLISLEGEEKEEILMKLEKNTYLQIKNGGNPDKFLDMMTQVALLKSIKYLNSFDTKVINYYFNHFVNVIKGTPIDKTLYEIREELGLPNTTFYYNEIENSLAKIGSLNMTYNMEGNKLYGNLLSCMIYEENGAKKAKVYLGPILQELVLKDGAFEYDKDIYNKLSNMSQQLAVWLQKRRYTSALKNESNIDRIPIKSFSNAVYFKTKRMDRIRTRVIESLEEMKFNNLIIKDYGYNKILGIIEIEYLNLTIKERKKLGILDDETLVKPNNINQIE
;
A
#
# COMPACT_ATOMS: atom_id res chain seq x y z
N MET A 1 19.04 -9.84 4.88
CA MET A 1 20.08 -10.18 3.86
C MET A 1 21.02 -11.35 4.23
N ASN A 2 22.00 -11.22 5.16
CA ASN A 2 22.98 -12.30 5.40
C ASN A 2 22.33 -13.63 5.85
N GLN A 3 21.48 -13.58 6.87
CA GLN A 3 20.71 -14.74 7.36
C GLN A 3 19.88 -15.45 6.26
N PHE A 4 19.41 -14.71 5.26
CA PHE A 4 18.71 -15.27 4.10
C PHE A 4 19.67 -16.01 3.15
N LYS A 5 20.88 -15.50 2.93
CA LYS A 5 21.88 -16.21 2.11
C LYS A 5 22.18 -17.57 2.73
N ASP A 6 22.41 -17.60 4.05
CA ASP A 6 22.68 -18.84 4.79
C ASP A 6 21.50 -19.83 4.71
N GLU A 7 20.25 -19.36 4.91
CA GLU A 7 19.05 -20.21 4.80
C GLU A 7 18.91 -20.83 3.40
N ILE A 8 19.06 -20.02 2.34
CA ILE A 8 18.93 -20.50 0.95
C ILE A 8 20.08 -21.41 0.55
N TYR A 9 21.31 -21.11 0.98
CA TYR A 9 22.48 -21.96 0.77
C TYR A 9 22.21 -23.36 1.33
N HIS A 10 21.83 -23.48 2.60
CA HIS A 10 21.56 -24.78 3.21
C HIS A 10 20.35 -25.51 2.60
N LYS A 11 19.31 -24.77 2.21
CA LYS A 11 18.09 -25.31 1.61
C LYS A 11 18.30 -26.03 0.27
N PHE A 12 19.20 -25.52 -0.57
CA PHE A 12 19.43 -26.07 -1.92
C PHE A 12 20.69 -26.95 -2.03
N LYS A 13 21.65 -26.85 -1.09
CA LYS A 13 22.88 -27.65 -1.07
C LYS A 13 22.64 -29.15 -1.26
N ASN A 14 21.86 -29.77 -0.35
CA ASN A 14 21.60 -31.21 -0.38
C ASN A 14 20.90 -31.65 -1.68
N LYS A 15 20.00 -30.83 -2.23
CA LYS A 15 19.33 -31.11 -3.52
C LYS A 15 20.35 -31.09 -4.67
N TYR A 16 21.23 -30.08 -4.71
CA TYR A 16 22.25 -29.93 -5.74
C TYR A 16 23.28 -31.07 -5.69
N GLU A 17 23.83 -31.38 -4.51
CA GLU A 17 24.89 -32.38 -4.35
C GLU A 17 24.39 -33.80 -4.70
N LYS A 18 23.16 -34.17 -4.32
CA LYS A 18 22.54 -35.46 -4.71
C LYS A 18 22.45 -35.64 -6.24
N ILE A 19 22.26 -34.54 -6.98
CA ILE A 19 22.14 -34.55 -8.44
C ILE A 19 23.52 -34.50 -9.10
N ASN A 20 24.40 -33.63 -8.61
CA ASN A 20 25.71 -33.42 -9.23
C ASN A 20 26.66 -34.61 -9.00
N TYR A 21 26.48 -35.38 -7.92
CA TYR A 21 27.22 -36.65 -7.71
C TYR A 21 26.97 -37.69 -8.83
N LYS A 22 25.88 -37.56 -9.61
CA LYS A 22 25.60 -38.39 -10.79
C LYS A 22 26.25 -37.88 -12.08
N GLN A 23 27.01 -36.78 -12.04
CA GLN A 23 27.79 -36.27 -13.17
C GLN A 23 29.27 -36.23 -12.79
N GLU A 24 30.16 -36.65 -13.69
CA GLU A 24 31.62 -36.68 -13.44
C GLU A 24 32.26 -35.26 -13.36
N THR A 25 31.44 -34.21 -13.44
CA THR A 25 31.83 -32.79 -13.40
C THR A 25 31.83 -32.23 -11.98
N LYS A 26 33.01 -32.22 -11.35
CA LYS A 26 33.28 -31.71 -9.98
C LYS A 26 33.21 -30.17 -9.82
N ASP A 27 32.13 -29.51 -10.26
CA ASP A 27 31.88 -28.14 -9.79
C ASP A 27 31.26 -28.17 -8.38
N SER A 28 31.89 -27.45 -7.44
CA SER A 28 31.40 -27.36 -6.06
C SER A 28 30.12 -26.54 -5.98
N TYR A 29 29.21 -26.92 -5.08
CA TYR A 29 27.98 -26.17 -4.83
C TYR A 29 28.27 -24.71 -4.46
N ASP A 30 29.36 -24.45 -3.71
CA ASP A 30 29.78 -23.11 -3.30
C ASP A 30 30.05 -22.20 -4.51
N LYS A 31 30.81 -22.70 -5.49
CA LYS A 31 31.13 -21.97 -6.73
C LYS A 31 29.88 -21.72 -7.58
N PHE A 32 28.96 -22.70 -7.64
CA PHE A 32 27.66 -22.54 -8.30
C PHE A 32 26.81 -21.46 -7.60
N TYR A 33 26.70 -21.53 -6.27
CA TYR A 33 25.91 -20.61 -5.46
C TYR A 33 26.42 -19.16 -5.57
N GLU A 34 27.73 -18.94 -5.41
CA GLU A 34 28.34 -17.61 -5.60
C GLU A 34 28.14 -17.05 -7.01
N THR A 35 28.19 -17.90 -8.04
CA THR A 35 27.87 -17.48 -9.41
C THR A 35 26.40 -17.02 -9.51
N VAL A 36 25.46 -17.77 -8.93
CA VAL A 36 24.03 -17.44 -8.93
C VAL A 36 23.71 -16.17 -8.13
N ILE A 37 24.39 -15.95 -6.99
CA ILE A 37 24.24 -14.73 -6.18
C ILE A 37 24.89 -13.51 -6.86
N SER A 38 26.04 -13.67 -7.52
CA SER A 38 26.64 -12.57 -8.28
C SER A 38 25.78 -12.14 -9.48
N GLU A 39 25.18 -13.09 -10.20
CA GLU A 39 24.18 -12.79 -11.23
C GLU A 39 22.97 -12.02 -10.68
N LEU A 40 22.44 -12.41 -9.51
CA LEU A 40 21.35 -11.69 -8.85
C LEU A 40 21.68 -10.22 -8.60
N ASN A 41 22.84 -9.96 -7.98
CA ASN A 41 23.32 -8.60 -7.69
C ASN A 41 23.48 -7.75 -8.97
N ILE A 42 23.90 -8.37 -10.08
CA ILE A 42 24.01 -7.69 -11.39
C ILE A 42 22.62 -7.38 -11.97
N THR A 43 21.62 -8.25 -11.75
CA THR A 43 20.25 -8.06 -12.27
C THR A 43 19.43 -6.99 -11.54
N GLU A 44 19.83 -6.53 -10.36
CA GLU A 44 19.11 -5.46 -9.63
C GLU A 44 18.98 -4.15 -10.44
N ASN A 45 19.84 -3.95 -11.45
CA ASN A 45 19.81 -2.77 -12.32
C ASN A 45 19.08 -2.96 -13.68
N LYS A 46 18.60 -4.16 -14.05
CA LYS A 46 17.98 -4.38 -15.39
C LYS A 46 16.88 -5.45 -15.43
N ASN A 47 15.62 -5.00 -15.62
CA ASN A 47 14.48 -5.71 -16.25
C ASN A 47 14.11 -7.14 -15.79
N PHE A 48 14.76 -7.71 -14.78
CA PHE A 48 14.51 -9.07 -14.30
C PHE A 48 13.66 -9.03 -13.02
N SER A 49 12.37 -9.32 -13.15
CA SER A 49 11.41 -9.31 -12.04
C SER A 49 10.80 -10.70 -11.80
N LYS A 50 10.19 -10.91 -10.63
CA LYS A 50 9.42 -12.13 -10.32
C LYS A 50 8.43 -12.49 -11.44
N ASN A 51 7.73 -11.51 -12.01
CA ASN A 51 6.79 -11.75 -13.11
C ASN A 51 7.49 -12.25 -14.39
N VAL A 52 8.68 -11.74 -14.71
CA VAL A 52 9.49 -12.24 -15.85
C VAL A 52 9.94 -13.67 -15.59
N LEU A 53 10.44 -13.98 -14.39
CA LEU A 53 10.83 -15.33 -13.97
C LEU A 53 9.64 -16.31 -14.03
N LEU A 54 8.47 -15.93 -13.50
CA LEU A 54 7.25 -16.73 -13.50
C LEU A 54 6.75 -17.03 -14.92
N VAL A 55 6.57 -15.98 -15.73
CA VAL A 55 5.96 -16.08 -17.06
C VAL A 55 6.90 -16.72 -18.09
N LYS A 56 8.19 -16.36 -18.10
CA LYS A 56 9.14 -16.85 -19.12
C LYS A 56 9.81 -18.16 -18.75
N ILE A 57 9.95 -18.50 -17.47
CA ILE A 57 10.78 -19.63 -17.03
C ILE A 57 10.00 -20.66 -16.20
N ILE A 58 9.41 -20.27 -15.07
CA ILE A 58 8.78 -21.23 -14.13
C ILE A 58 7.54 -21.87 -14.74
N ARG A 59 6.51 -21.10 -15.11
CA ARG A 59 5.25 -21.65 -15.65
C ARG A 59 5.49 -22.49 -16.93
N PRO A 60 6.32 -22.10 -17.90
CA PRO A 60 6.67 -22.95 -19.04
C PRO A 60 7.39 -24.24 -18.63
N THR A 61 8.32 -24.17 -17.67
CA THR A 61 9.04 -25.36 -17.18
C THR A 61 8.09 -26.34 -16.48
N LYS A 62 7.18 -25.87 -15.62
CA LYS A 62 6.16 -26.72 -14.98
C LYS A 62 5.28 -27.45 -16.00
N ARG A 63 4.78 -26.72 -17.01
CA ARG A 63 4.00 -27.31 -18.12
C ARG A 63 4.80 -28.34 -18.90
N ARG A 64 6.07 -28.05 -19.21
CA ARG A 64 6.97 -28.94 -19.96
C ARG A 64 7.25 -30.24 -19.20
N TRP A 65 7.58 -30.16 -17.91
CA TRP A 65 7.90 -31.35 -17.11
C TRP A 65 6.69 -32.27 -16.93
N ILE A 66 5.50 -31.72 -16.67
CA ILE A 66 4.26 -32.51 -16.65
C ILE A 66 3.99 -33.16 -18.01
N LYS A 67 4.17 -32.43 -19.12
CA LYS A 67 4.00 -33.00 -20.47
C LYS A 67 4.99 -34.14 -20.76
N ILE A 68 6.26 -34.00 -20.36
CA ILE A 68 7.28 -35.06 -20.51
C ILE A 68 6.83 -36.31 -19.75
N ILE A 69 6.55 -36.15 -18.46
CA ILE A 69 6.24 -37.27 -17.56
C ILE A 69 4.91 -37.97 -17.93
N ILE A 70 3.90 -37.24 -18.44
CA ILE A 70 2.65 -37.87 -18.91
C ILE A 70 2.86 -38.61 -20.25
N ASN A 71 3.62 -38.03 -21.19
CA ASN A 71 3.72 -38.55 -22.55
C ASN A 71 4.78 -39.66 -22.73
N ASP A 72 5.81 -39.71 -21.88
CA ASP A 72 6.84 -40.74 -21.93
C ASP A 72 6.36 -42.01 -21.21
N GLU A 73 6.16 -43.10 -21.96
CA GLU A 73 5.69 -44.38 -21.43
C GLU A 73 6.62 -44.98 -20.35
N ASN A 74 7.90 -44.61 -20.35
CA ASN A 74 8.91 -45.08 -19.42
C ASN A 74 9.23 -44.05 -18.33
N SER A 75 8.38 -43.05 -18.14
CA SER A 75 8.48 -42.13 -17.01
C SER A 75 8.13 -42.81 -15.69
N LEU A 76 8.72 -42.35 -14.58
CA LEU A 76 8.41 -42.81 -13.22
C LEU A 76 6.89 -42.76 -12.90
N PHE A 77 6.15 -41.81 -13.47
CA PHE A 77 4.68 -41.71 -13.31
C PHE A 77 3.95 -42.83 -14.05
N ASN A 78 4.35 -43.12 -15.29
CA ASN A 78 3.76 -44.20 -16.07
C ASN A 78 4.20 -45.58 -15.56
N GLU A 79 5.39 -45.71 -14.96
CA GLU A 79 5.83 -46.91 -14.22
C GLU A 79 5.02 -47.13 -12.92
N GLU A 80 4.78 -46.09 -12.12
CA GLU A 80 3.86 -46.15 -10.96
C GLU A 80 2.45 -46.59 -11.40
N ILE A 81 1.93 -46.03 -12.50
CA ILE A 81 0.61 -46.40 -13.06
C ILE A 81 0.59 -47.84 -13.59
N LYS A 82 1.64 -48.29 -14.29
CA LYS A 82 1.78 -49.68 -14.76
C LYS A 82 1.81 -50.65 -13.57
N SER A 83 2.53 -50.30 -12.50
CA SER A 83 2.59 -51.08 -11.27
C SER A 83 1.23 -51.15 -10.57
N ALA A 84 0.51 -50.03 -10.46
CA ALA A 84 -0.85 -49.99 -9.91
C ALA A 84 -1.86 -50.79 -10.78
N GLN A 85 -1.76 -50.72 -12.11
CA GLN A 85 -2.56 -51.52 -13.04
C GLN A 85 -2.36 -53.02 -12.80
N ILE A 86 -1.10 -53.48 -12.70
CA ILE A 86 -0.77 -54.90 -12.46
C ILE A 86 -1.39 -55.42 -11.16
N GLN A 87 -1.36 -54.63 -10.07
CA GLN A 87 -2.00 -55.04 -8.80
C GLN A 87 -3.53 -54.96 -8.89
N TYR A 88 -4.10 -53.95 -9.55
CA TYR A 88 -5.55 -53.84 -9.73
C TYR A 88 -6.14 -54.95 -10.61
N ASP A 89 -5.38 -55.49 -11.57
CA ASP A 89 -5.82 -56.65 -12.34
C ASP A 89 -5.80 -57.96 -11.52
N LYS A 90 -4.97 -58.07 -10.47
CA LYS A 90 -5.10 -59.14 -9.46
C LYS A 90 -6.41 -59.02 -8.69
N VAL A 91 -6.81 -57.80 -8.32
CA VAL A 91 -8.10 -57.53 -7.67
C VAL A 91 -9.26 -57.96 -8.57
N LYS A 92 -9.23 -57.62 -9.88
CA LYS A 92 -10.24 -58.07 -10.85
C LYS A 92 -10.30 -59.60 -11.02
N ARG A 93 -9.17 -60.29 -10.88
CA ARG A 93 -9.10 -61.77 -10.94
C ARG A 93 -9.46 -62.46 -9.61
N GLY A 94 -9.74 -61.70 -8.55
CA GLY A 94 -10.02 -62.24 -7.21
C GLY A 94 -8.79 -62.71 -6.44
N GLU A 95 -7.58 -62.42 -6.94
CA GLU A 95 -6.30 -62.76 -6.30
C GLU A 95 -5.92 -61.78 -5.17
N MET A 96 -6.63 -60.65 -5.04
CA MET A 96 -6.38 -59.60 -4.05
C MET A 96 -7.69 -58.91 -3.66
N GLU A 97 -7.87 -58.61 -2.38
CA GLU A 97 -9.02 -57.83 -1.89
C GLU A 97 -8.87 -56.34 -2.21
N ILE A 98 -9.98 -55.66 -2.51
CA ILE A 98 -10.01 -54.22 -2.79
C ILE A 98 -9.40 -53.41 -1.63
N GLU A 99 -9.69 -53.78 -0.38
CA GLU A 99 -9.18 -53.12 0.83
C GLU A 99 -7.63 -53.15 0.92
N LYS A 100 -7.00 -54.23 0.43
CA LYS A 100 -5.53 -54.32 0.36
C LYS A 100 -4.95 -53.41 -0.71
N PHE A 101 -5.64 -53.24 -1.84
CA PHE A 101 -5.26 -52.28 -2.87
C PHE A 101 -5.45 -50.84 -2.37
N GLU A 102 -6.58 -50.54 -1.71
CA GLU A 102 -6.86 -49.23 -1.11
C GLU A 102 -5.83 -48.84 -0.05
N SER A 103 -5.46 -49.75 0.85
CA SER A 103 -4.47 -49.46 1.90
C SER A 103 -3.07 -49.19 1.36
N PHE A 104 -2.69 -49.77 0.22
CA PHE A 104 -1.35 -49.61 -0.35
C PHE A 104 -1.24 -48.44 -1.35
N PHE A 105 -2.28 -48.20 -2.14
CA PHE A 105 -2.29 -47.16 -3.19
C PHE A 105 -3.12 -45.92 -2.84
N GLY A 106 -3.85 -45.93 -1.72
CA GLY A 106 -4.71 -44.80 -1.29
C GLY A 106 -5.91 -44.54 -2.19
N ALA A 107 -6.31 -45.52 -3.02
CA ALA A 107 -7.33 -45.35 -4.05
C ALA A 107 -8.14 -46.62 -4.28
N SER A 108 -9.46 -46.47 -4.42
CA SER A 108 -10.43 -47.57 -4.63
C SER A 108 -10.35 -48.25 -6.00
N ASN A 109 -9.73 -47.61 -6.98
CA ASN A 109 -9.48 -48.16 -8.31
C ASN A 109 -8.40 -47.35 -9.03
N LEU A 110 -7.92 -47.89 -10.15
CA LEU A 110 -6.86 -47.27 -10.95
C LEU A 110 -7.22 -45.87 -11.49
N ASP A 111 -8.47 -45.63 -11.87
CA ASP A 111 -8.87 -44.31 -12.41
C ASP A 111 -8.90 -43.25 -11.30
N ASN A 112 -9.27 -43.65 -10.09
CA ASN A 112 -9.17 -42.80 -8.90
C ASN A 112 -7.70 -42.52 -8.55
N TYR A 113 -6.84 -43.54 -8.60
CA TYR A 113 -5.39 -43.41 -8.40
C TYR A 113 -4.75 -42.41 -9.38
N LYS A 114 -5.04 -42.57 -10.68
CA LYS A 114 -4.62 -41.63 -11.73
C LYS A 114 -5.13 -40.20 -11.46
N LYS A 115 -6.40 -40.04 -11.07
CA LYS A 115 -7.00 -38.73 -10.74
C LYS A 115 -6.33 -38.06 -9.53
N ILE A 116 -5.97 -38.82 -8.49
CA ILE A 116 -5.29 -38.29 -7.29
C ILE A 116 -3.92 -37.71 -7.67
N HIS A 117 -3.05 -38.50 -8.31
CA HIS A 117 -1.71 -37.99 -8.70
C HIS A 117 -1.78 -36.89 -9.76
N LEU A 118 -2.71 -36.95 -10.73
CA LEU A 118 -2.93 -35.82 -11.65
C LEU A 118 -3.41 -34.56 -10.92
N LYS A 119 -4.19 -34.67 -9.84
CA LYS A 119 -4.64 -33.52 -9.03
C LYS A 119 -3.47 -32.89 -8.26
N GLU A 120 -2.55 -33.70 -7.73
CA GLU A 120 -1.32 -33.22 -7.08
C GLU A 120 -0.42 -32.47 -8.07
N LEU A 121 -0.14 -33.06 -9.24
CA LEU A 121 0.64 -32.42 -10.31
C LEU A 121 -0.01 -31.11 -10.76
N ASN A 122 -1.34 -31.08 -10.92
CA ASN A 122 -2.07 -29.86 -11.26
C ASN A 122 -2.08 -28.81 -10.14
N LYS A 123 -2.00 -29.20 -8.87
CA LYS A 123 -1.86 -28.26 -7.74
C LYS A 123 -0.50 -27.56 -7.80
N TRP A 124 0.59 -28.32 -7.95
CA TRP A 124 1.94 -27.77 -8.12
C TRP A 124 2.10 -26.91 -9.39
N LEU A 125 1.42 -27.28 -10.49
CA LEU A 125 1.39 -26.51 -11.73
C LEU A 125 0.76 -25.12 -11.58
N LYS A 126 -0.27 -25.00 -10.72
CA LYS A 126 -1.06 -23.77 -10.51
C LYS A 126 -0.47 -22.85 -9.44
N ASP A 127 0.33 -23.38 -8.53
CA ASP A 127 0.99 -22.59 -7.48
C ASP A 127 2.28 -21.95 -8.02
N ASP A 128 2.24 -20.63 -8.23
CA ASP A 128 3.39 -19.84 -8.68
C ASP A 128 4.51 -19.71 -7.61
N ASN A 129 4.23 -19.98 -6.33
CA ASN A 129 5.19 -19.84 -5.24
C ASN A 129 5.90 -21.16 -4.89
N SER A 130 5.43 -22.32 -5.39
CA SER A 130 6.12 -23.61 -5.20
C SER A 130 7.32 -23.77 -6.13
N PHE A 131 8.42 -24.27 -5.57
CA PHE A 131 9.68 -24.45 -6.30
C PHE A 131 9.57 -25.52 -7.38
N LEU A 132 10.38 -25.38 -8.43
CA LEU A 132 10.51 -26.39 -9.47
C LEU A 132 11.05 -27.70 -8.88
N THR A 133 12.04 -27.62 -7.99
CA THR A 133 12.63 -28.78 -7.31
C THR A 133 11.75 -29.43 -6.22
N ASP A 134 10.49 -29.01 -6.08
CA ASP A 134 9.47 -29.71 -5.26
C ASP A 134 8.58 -30.63 -6.11
N PHE A 135 8.89 -30.81 -7.40
CA PHE A 135 8.21 -31.73 -8.30
C PHE A 135 8.39 -33.19 -7.88
N LYS A 136 7.30 -33.96 -7.71
CA LYS A 136 7.31 -35.36 -7.24
C LYS A 136 8.31 -36.25 -8.01
N TYR A 137 8.33 -36.14 -9.34
CA TYR A 137 9.15 -36.99 -10.22
C TYR A 137 10.50 -36.36 -10.62
N LEU A 138 11.12 -35.58 -9.72
CA LEU A 138 12.37 -34.86 -10.00
C LEU A 138 13.52 -35.79 -10.42
N ASP A 139 13.65 -36.95 -9.79
CA ASP A 139 14.70 -37.94 -10.07
C ASP A 139 14.57 -38.59 -11.48
N GLY A 140 13.42 -38.45 -12.15
CA GLY A 140 13.17 -38.92 -13.52
C GLY A 140 13.44 -37.86 -14.60
N LEU A 141 13.99 -36.69 -14.24
CA LEU A 141 14.28 -35.60 -15.17
C LEU A 141 15.78 -35.47 -15.44
N ILE A 142 16.14 -35.01 -16.63
CA ILE A 142 17.53 -34.81 -17.05
C ILE A 142 18.24 -33.82 -16.11
N ASN A 143 19.34 -34.24 -15.48
CA ASN A 143 20.12 -33.48 -14.48
C ASN A 143 20.35 -32.01 -14.87
N ARG A 144 20.73 -31.71 -16.13
CA ARG A 144 20.93 -30.33 -16.62
C ARG A 144 19.67 -29.45 -16.51
N SER A 145 18.48 -30.03 -16.70
CA SER A 145 17.22 -29.31 -16.50
C SER A 145 16.95 -29.07 -15.01
N VAL A 146 17.39 -29.97 -14.12
CA VAL A 146 17.19 -29.84 -12.67
C VAL A 146 18.18 -28.85 -12.05
N ILE A 147 19.45 -28.85 -12.47
CA ILE A 147 20.44 -27.83 -12.08
C ILE A 147 19.96 -26.43 -12.51
N THR A 148 19.42 -26.31 -13.72
CA THR A 148 18.78 -25.06 -14.18
C THR A 148 17.56 -24.70 -13.33
N ALA A 149 16.79 -25.68 -12.86
CA ALA A 149 15.66 -25.44 -11.96
C ALA A 149 16.12 -24.93 -10.59
N ILE A 150 17.18 -25.50 -9.98
CA ILE A 150 17.75 -25.03 -8.70
C ILE A 150 18.15 -23.55 -8.79
N LYS A 151 18.81 -23.13 -9.89
CA LYS A 151 19.14 -21.71 -10.13
C LYS A 151 17.89 -20.81 -10.11
N ASN A 152 16.83 -21.23 -10.78
CA ASN A 152 15.56 -20.47 -10.83
C ASN A 152 14.78 -20.52 -9.51
N ASP A 153 14.95 -21.58 -8.71
CA ASP A 153 14.35 -21.70 -7.38
C ASP A 153 15.06 -20.79 -6.37
N ILE A 154 16.38 -20.63 -6.48
CA ILE A 154 17.14 -19.60 -5.73
C ILE A 154 16.64 -18.20 -6.11
N TYR A 155 16.42 -17.92 -7.40
CA TYR A 155 15.84 -16.65 -7.86
C TYR A 155 14.41 -16.43 -7.34
N LEU A 156 13.56 -17.46 -7.35
CA LEU A 156 12.20 -17.39 -6.79
C LEU A 156 12.25 -17.14 -5.28
N ALA A 157 13.13 -17.83 -4.56
CA ALA A 157 13.32 -17.64 -3.13
C ALA A 157 13.80 -16.23 -2.80
N TYR A 158 14.70 -15.65 -3.61
CA TYR A 158 15.09 -14.25 -3.51
C TYR A 158 13.90 -13.31 -3.68
N PHE A 159 13.12 -13.45 -4.75
CA PHE A 159 11.95 -12.59 -4.95
C PHE A 159 10.88 -12.75 -3.85
N LEU A 160 10.64 -13.97 -3.36
CA LEU A 160 9.72 -14.22 -2.24
C LEU A 160 10.25 -13.63 -0.92
N PHE A 161 11.56 -13.62 -0.72
CA PHE A 161 12.20 -12.96 0.41
C PHE A 161 12.09 -11.43 0.27
N CYS A 162 12.38 -10.85 -0.89
CA CYS A 162 12.16 -9.43 -1.16
C CYS A 162 10.69 -9.00 -1.07
N GLU A 163 9.72 -9.90 -1.30
CA GLU A 163 8.30 -9.62 -1.04
C GLU A 163 7.96 -9.65 0.46
N LYS A 164 8.68 -10.43 1.27
CA LYS A 164 8.53 -10.48 2.73
C LYS A 164 9.32 -9.39 3.47
N GLU A 165 10.53 -9.05 3.02
CA GLU A 165 11.36 -7.94 3.53
C GLU A 165 11.03 -6.59 2.87
N LYS A 166 10.12 -6.54 1.90
CA LYS A 166 9.39 -5.32 1.60
C LYS A 166 8.56 -4.98 2.84
N VAL A 167 9.16 -4.18 3.72
CA VAL A 167 8.44 -3.17 4.51
C VAL A 167 7.35 -2.63 3.61
N SER A 168 6.09 -2.93 3.94
CA SER A 168 4.98 -2.45 3.12
C SER A 168 5.00 -0.93 3.32
N ILE A 169 5.47 -0.18 2.33
CA ILE A 169 5.56 1.28 2.47
C ILE A 169 4.17 1.86 2.19
N THR A 170 3.64 2.65 3.11
CA THR A 170 2.51 3.53 2.84
C THR A 170 3.04 4.93 2.52
N LYS A 171 2.66 5.46 1.35
CA LYS A 171 2.92 6.84 0.96
C LYS A 171 1.78 7.73 1.44
N VAL A 172 2.10 8.78 2.18
CA VAL A 172 1.12 9.76 2.67
C VAL A 172 1.42 11.11 2.01
N PRO A 173 0.47 11.74 1.29
CA PRO A 173 0.68 13.02 0.62
C PRO A 173 1.10 14.12 1.60
N GLN A 174 2.15 14.88 1.25
CA GLN A 174 2.67 15.93 2.15
C GLN A 174 1.64 17.03 2.44
N ILE A 175 0.69 17.31 1.53
CA ILE A 175 -0.39 18.28 1.77
C ILE A 175 -1.23 17.96 3.02
N LEU A 176 -1.38 16.69 3.41
CA LEU A 176 -2.14 16.34 4.63
C LEU A 176 -1.49 16.89 5.92
N SER A 177 -0.21 17.29 5.88
CA SER A 177 0.47 17.99 6.98
C SER A 177 0.07 19.46 7.12
N GLU A 178 -0.58 20.07 6.11
CA GLU A 178 -0.99 21.47 6.14
C GLU A 178 -2.47 21.64 6.52
N LEU A 179 -3.18 20.53 6.70
CA LEU A 179 -4.61 20.50 6.95
C LEU A 179 -4.90 20.01 8.37
N PRO A 180 -5.68 20.77 9.17
CA PRO A 180 -6.18 20.26 10.44
C PRO A 180 -7.27 19.20 10.21
N ILE A 181 -7.04 17.98 10.70
CA ILE A 181 -7.94 16.82 10.52
C ILE A 181 -8.78 16.58 11.78
N ASP A 182 -10.07 16.26 11.63
CA ASP A 182 -10.84 15.68 12.74
C ASP A 182 -10.46 14.21 12.96
N THR A 183 -9.74 13.98 14.04
CA THR A 183 -9.27 12.64 14.45
C THR A 183 -10.30 11.89 15.28
N SER A 184 -11.42 12.54 15.65
CA SER A 184 -12.44 11.97 16.53
C SER A 184 -13.53 11.17 15.80
N GLY A 185 -13.83 11.51 14.53
CA GLY A 185 -14.86 10.82 13.73
C GLY A 185 -16.28 10.95 14.31
N LYS A 186 -16.51 11.93 15.19
CA LYS A 186 -17.77 12.12 15.96
C LYS A 186 -18.42 13.48 15.71
N ILE A 187 -18.15 14.08 14.55
CA ILE A 187 -18.77 15.34 14.15
C ILE A 187 -19.87 15.02 13.14
N ASP A 188 -21.09 14.96 13.64
CA ASP A 188 -22.27 15.17 12.82
C ASP A 188 -22.34 16.68 12.54
N TYR A 189 -22.13 17.07 11.28
CA TYR A 189 -22.00 18.48 10.89
C TYR A 189 -23.35 19.19 10.71
N LEU A 190 -24.45 18.45 10.78
CA LEU A 190 -25.84 18.90 10.68
C LEU A 190 -26.64 18.33 11.86
N THR A 191 -27.52 19.12 12.46
CA THR A 191 -28.50 18.64 13.44
C THR A 191 -29.59 17.81 12.76
N GLU A 192 -30.34 16.98 13.50
CA GLU A 192 -31.44 16.21 12.90
C GLU A 192 -32.52 17.10 12.25
N THR A 193 -32.80 18.28 12.83
CA THR A 193 -33.64 19.30 12.17
C THR A 193 -33.08 19.71 10.81
N GLN A 194 -31.79 20.05 10.72
CA GLN A 194 -31.13 20.38 9.45
C GLN A 194 -31.04 19.21 8.46
N LYS A 195 -31.21 17.96 8.92
CA LYS A 195 -31.31 16.78 8.06
C LYS A 195 -32.73 16.63 7.51
N ASN A 196 -33.75 16.90 8.31
CA ASN A 196 -35.16 16.82 7.91
C ASN A 196 -35.57 17.99 6.99
N ASP A 197 -35.10 19.21 7.26
CA ASP A 197 -35.39 20.41 6.45
C ASP A 197 -34.85 20.31 5.01
N LEU A 198 -33.92 19.38 4.74
CA LEU A 198 -33.31 19.18 3.43
C LEU A 198 -34.20 18.43 2.42
N ASP A 199 -35.26 17.76 2.88
CA ASP A 199 -36.09 16.89 2.02
C ASP A 199 -37.26 17.62 1.34
N GLU A 200 -37.60 18.87 1.71
CA GLU A 200 -38.96 19.42 1.43
C GLU A 200 -39.14 20.56 0.38
N THR A 201 -38.15 21.38 -0.04
CA THR A 201 -38.47 22.65 -0.75
C THR A 201 -37.67 23.06 -2.01
N SER A 202 -38.33 23.85 -2.88
CA SER A 202 -37.86 24.30 -4.22
C SER A 202 -38.30 25.75 -4.58
N TYR A 203 -37.62 26.38 -5.57
CA TYR A 203 -37.87 27.68 -6.28
C TYR A 203 -37.31 29.05 -5.76
N ILE A 204 -36.19 29.54 -6.39
CA ILE A 204 -36.02 30.68 -7.37
C ILE A 204 -36.64 32.10 -7.05
N ASP A 205 -36.04 33.32 -7.34
CA ASP A 205 -34.78 33.78 -8.01
C ASP A 205 -34.19 35.17 -7.52
N ARG A 206 -33.04 35.60 -8.12
CA ARG A 206 -32.00 36.60 -7.75
C ARG A 206 -32.13 38.04 -8.34
N ILE A 207 -31.41 39.05 -7.78
CA ILE A 207 -30.62 40.15 -8.44
C ILE A 207 -30.13 41.18 -7.37
N HIS A 208 -28.84 41.58 -7.38
CA HIS A 208 -28.29 42.88 -6.84
C HIS A 208 -26.73 42.94 -6.72
N THR A 209 -26.01 41.83 -6.87
CA THR A 209 -24.59 41.74 -6.44
C THR A 209 -23.54 42.25 -7.44
N LEU A 210 -23.93 42.58 -8.68
CA LEU A 210 -22.97 42.77 -9.78
C LEU A 210 -22.20 44.10 -9.72
N ASP A 211 -22.88 45.21 -9.43
CA ASP A 211 -22.28 46.55 -9.45
C ASP A 211 -21.20 46.75 -8.37
N LYS A 212 -21.29 45.98 -7.28
CA LYS A 212 -20.34 46.02 -6.16
C LYS A 212 -19.02 45.27 -6.45
N LEU A 213 -18.99 44.44 -7.50
CA LEU A 213 -17.80 43.69 -7.92
C LEU A 213 -16.88 44.47 -8.88
N ILE A 214 -17.40 45.53 -9.51
CA ILE A 214 -16.65 46.37 -10.45
C ILE A 214 -15.70 47.34 -9.70
N SER A 215 -15.88 47.52 -8.38
CA SER A 215 -15.25 48.57 -7.58
C SER A 215 -14.01 48.14 -6.77
N LEU A 216 -13.54 46.89 -6.84
CA LEU A 216 -12.58 46.31 -5.89
C LEU A 216 -11.41 45.55 -6.54
N GLU A 217 -10.22 45.65 -5.95
CA GLU A 217 -8.96 45.00 -6.38
C GLU A 217 -8.20 44.37 -5.19
N GLY A 218 -7.27 43.43 -5.47
CA GLY A 218 -6.41 42.81 -4.46
C GLY A 218 -6.99 41.55 -3.76
N GLU A 219 -6.40 41.16 -2.62
CA GLU A 219 -6.76 39.94 -1.87
C GLU A 219 -8.25 39.86 -1.48
N GLU A 220 -8.91 41.01 -1.28
CA GLU A 220 -10.35 41.08 -0.97
C GLU A 220 -11.22 40.55 -2.11
N LYS A 221 -10.76 40.65 -3.37
CA LYS A 221 -11.43 40.08 -4.55
C LYS A 221 -11.37 38.56 -4.53
N GLU A 222 -10.22 37.98 -4.17
CA GLU A 222 -10.02 36.53 -4.06
C GLU A 222 -10.79 35.93 -2.87
N GLU A 223 -10.89 36.63 -1.74
CA GLU A 223 -11.68 36.16 -0.58
C GLU A 223 -13.20 36.16 -0.85
N ILE A 224 -13.69 37.02 -1.76
CA ILE A 224 -15.08 37.04 -2.24
C ILE A 224 -15.33 35.96 -3.29
N LEU A 225 -14.38 35.71 -4.21
CA LEU A 225 -14.42 34.59 -5.17
C LEU A 225 -14.56 33.24 -4.46
N MET A 226 -13.71 32.95 -3.45
CA MET A 226 -13.79 31.72 -2.65
C MET A 226 -15.10 31.55 -1.87
N LYS A 227 -15.84 32.63 -1.60
CA LYS A 227 -17.17 32.61 -0.98
C LYS A 227 -18.28 32.40 -2.02
N LEU A 228 -18.09 32.84 -3.26
CA LEU A 228 -19.04 32.64 -4.37
C LEU A 228 -19.02 31.21 -4.94
N GLU A 229 -17.85 30.62 -5.16
CA GLU A 229 -17.72 29.23 -5.65
C GLU A 229 -18.41 28.22 -4.71
N LYS A 230 -18.14 28.40 -3.42
CA LYS A 230 -18.74 27.69 -2.28
C LYS A 230 -20.27 27.81 -2.22
N ASN A 231 -20.83 28.97 -2.57
CA ASN A 231 -22.27 29.20 -2.63
C ASN A 231 -22.90 28.76 -3.97
N THR A 232 -22.08 28.47 -4.98
CA THR A 232 -22.50 27.95 -6.28
C THR A 232 -22.63 26.42 -6.23
N TYR A 233 -21.72 25.74 -5.53
CA TYR A 233 -21.79 24.29 -5.27
C TYR A 233 -23.10 23.85 -4.59
N LEU A 234 -23.60 24.59 -3.60
CA LEU A 234 -24.87 24.25 -2.93
C LEU A 234 -26.14 24.59 -3.74
N GLN A 235 -26.07 25.55 -4.67
CA GLN A 235 -27.19 25.80 -5.60
C GLN A 235 -27.25 24.76 -6.73
N ILE A 236 -26.10 24.24 -7.15
CA ILE A 236 -26.01 23.16 -8.15
C ILE A 236 -26.53 21.82 -7.58
N LYS A 237 -26.45 21.60 -6.26
CA LYS A 237 -27.04 20.42 -5.61
C LYS A 237 -28.58 20.43 -5.60
N ASN A 238 -29.21 21.59 -5.36
CA ASN A 238 -30.64 21.68 -5.00
C ASN A 238 -31.52 22.63 -5.85
N GLY A 239 -30.98 23.39 -6.81
CA GLY A 239 -31.78 24.07 -7.85
C GLY A 239 -32.60 25.33 -7.46
N GLY A 240 -32.29 26.04 -6.35
CA GLY A 240 -33.07 27.20 -5.88
C GLY A 240 -32.28 28.31 -5.16
N ASN A 241 -32.95 29.44 -4.83
CA ASN A 241 -32.37 30.69 -4.32
C ASN A 241 -33.50 31.70 -3.92
N PRO A 242 -33.25 32.86 -3.25
CA PRO A 242 -31.96 33.35 -2.79
C PRO A 242 -31.86 34.03 -1.40
N ASP A 243 -32.86 34.23 -0.55
CA ASP A 243 -32.86 35.24 0.56
C ASP A 243 -32.02 34.93 1.82
N LYS A 244 -30.75 34.57 1.59
CA LYS A 244 -29.56 35.30 2.06
C LYS A 244 -29.92 36.62 2.77
N PHE A 245 -29.32 37.01 3.88
CA PHE A 245 -27.87 37.15 4.04
C PHE A 245 -27.31 36.67 5.38
N LEU A 246 -28.17 36.36 6.37
CA LEU A 246 -27.76 35.92 7.71
C LEU A 246 -27.04 34.56 7.69
N ASP A 247 -27.51 33.66 6.82
CA ASP A 247 -26.97 32.32 6.67
C ASP A 247 -25.55 32.30 6.06
N MET A 248 -25.08 33.38 5.44
CA MET A 248 -23.78 33.35 4.75
C MET A 248 -22.60 33.11 5.71
N MET A 249 -22.67 33.58 6.97
CA MET A 249 -21.65 33.27 7.99
C MET A 249 -21.77 31.85 8.54
N THR A 250 -23.00 31.34 8.70
CA THR A 250 -23.25 29.93 9.05
C THR A 250 -22.76 29.01 7.94
N GLN A 251 -23.04 29.31 6.68
CA GLN A 251 -22.46 28.67 5.49
C GLN A 251 -20.93 28.84 5.46
N VAL A 252 -20.33 30.01 5.78
CA VAL A 252 -18.86 30.09 5.84
C VAL A 252 -18.30 29.16 6.92
N ALA A 253 -18.95 29.04 8.08
CA ALA A 253 -18.61 28.06 9.10
C ALA A 253 -18.87 26.60 8.66
N LEU A 254 -19.96 26.33 7.95
CA LEU A 254 -20.40 24.98 7.56
C LEU A 254 -19.52 24.37 6.46
N LEU A 255 -19.12 25.13 5.41
CA LEU A 255 -18.03 24.67 4.52
C LEU A 255 -16.63 25.12 4.98
N LYS A 256 -16.46 25.63 6.22
CA LYS A 256 -15.18 25.54 6.93
C LYS A 256 -15.11 24.23 7.72
N SER A 257 -16.24 23.73 8.22
CA SER A 257 -16.32 22.44 8.91
C SER A 257 -16.35 21.25 7.95
N ILE A 258 -17.05 21.32 6.81
CA ILE A 258 -16.93 20.36 5.70
C ILE A 258 -15.52 20.37 5.08
N LYS A 259 -14.79 21.50 5.15
CA LYS A 259 -13.36 21.57 4.78
C LYS A 259 -12.44 20.80 5.74
N TYR A 260 -12.86 20.48 6.96
CA TYR A 260 -12.10 19.57 7.83
C TYR A 260 -12.34 18.13 7.38
N LEU A 261 -11.38 17.60 6.64
CA LEU A 261 -11.22 16.17 6.42
C LEU A 261 -11.17 15.46 7.79
N ASN A 262 -11.76 14.27 7.89
CA ASN A 262 -11.68 13.42 9.06
C ASN A 262 -10.67 12.27 8.82
N SER A 263 -10.43 11.45 9.84
CA SER A 263 -9.52 10.30 9.76
C SER A 263 -9.95 9.17 8.81
N PHE A 264 -11.19 9.17 8.33
CA PHE A 264 -11.65 8.26 7.29
C PHE A 264 -11.34 8.85 5.90
N ASP A 265 -11.57 10.15 5.70
CA ASP A 265 -11.21 10.86 4.47
C ASP A 265 -9.71 10.75 4.18
N THR A 266 -8.84 10.87 5.18
CA THR A 266 -7.39 10.69 4.99
C THR A 266 -7.03 9.25 4.62
N LYS A 267 -7.76 8.23 5.12
CA LYS A 267 -7.59 6.83 4.69
C LYS A 267 -8.01 6.62 3.24
N VAL A 268 -9.12 7.23 2.81
CA VAL A 268 -9.57 7.20 1.40
C VAL A 268 -8.56 7.90 0.49
N ILE A 269 -8.09 9.09 0.84
CA ILE A 269 -7.04 9.82 0.10
C ILE A 269 -5.78 8.97 -0.03
N ASN A 270 -5.28 8.41 1.08
CA ASN A 270 -4.09 7.56 1.08
C ASN A 270 -4.29 6.28 0.25
N TYR A 271 -5.45 5.62 0.34
CA TYR A 271 -5.76 4.46 -0.49
C TYR A 271 -5.63 4.78 -1.98
N TYR A 272 -6.28 5.83 -2.48
CA TYR A 272 -6.15 6.21 -3.89
C TYR A 272 -4.70 6.59 -4.23
N PHE A 273 -4.06 7.44 -3.43
CA PHE A 273 -2.68 7.88 -3.68
C PHE A 273 -1.68 6.72 -3.80
N ASN A 274 -1.85 5.64 -3.03
CA ASN A 274 -0.98 4.46 -3.12
C ASN A 274 -1.32 3.49 -4.27
N HIS A 275 -2.58 3.45 -4.73
CA HIS A 275 -3.01 2.55 -5.81
C HIS A 275 -2.88 3.15 -7.22
N PHE A 276 -2.63 4.45 -7.33
CA PHE A 276 -2.40 5.15 -8.60
C PHE A 276 -1.01 4.87 -9.20
N VAL A 277 -0.73 3.61 -9.57
CA VAL A 277 0.53 3.16 -10.18
C VAL A 277 0.83 3.84 -11.53
N ASN A 278 -0.20 4.38 -12.21
CA ASN A 278 -0.10 4.96 -13.55
C ASN A 278 -0.51 6.44 -13.62
N VAL A 279 -0.10 7.30 -12.67
CA VAL A 279 -0.43 8.76 -12.69
C VAL A 279 -0.21 9.40 -14.05
N ILE A 280 0.91 9.06 -14.71
CA ILE A 280 1.31 9.58 -16.03
C ILE A 280 0.32 9.24 -17.16
N LYS A 281 -0.56 8.24 -16.99
CA LYS A 281 -1.52 7.79 -18.03
C LYS A 281 -2.93 8.36 -17.87
N GLY A 282 -3.22 9.12 -16.81
CA GLY A 282 -4.57 9.68 -16.57
C GLY A 282 -5.69 8.65 -16.40
N THR A 283 -5.36 7.36 -16.23
CA THR A 283 -6.34 6.27 -16.11
C THR A 283 -7.02 6.30 -14.74
N PRO A 284 -8.36 6.37 -14.66
CA PRO A 284 -9.06 6.36 -13.39
C PRO A 284 -8.96 4.99 -12.70
N ILE A 285 -9.15 4.98 -11.38
CA ILE A 285 -9.52 3.78 -10.64
C ILE A 285 -11.05 3.69 -10.69
N ASP A 286 -11.55 2.64 -11.32
CA ASP A 286 -12.96 2.40 -11.57
C ASP A 286 -13.37 1.07 -10.93
N LYS A 287 -14.06 1.15 -9.79
CA LYS A 287 -14.35 0.00 -8.92
C LYS A 287 -15.73 0.10 -8.27
N THR A 288 -16.30 -1.04 -7.91
CA THR A 288 -17.47 -1.11 -7.05
C THR A 288 -17.14 -0.62 -5.64
N LEU A 289 -18.14 -0.10 -4.91
CA LEU A 289 -17.97 0.21 -3.49
C LEU A 289 -17.63 -1.06 -2.67
N TYR A 290 -18.03 -2.25 -3.13
CA TYR A 290 -17.62 -3.54 -2.56
C TYR A 290 -16.10 -3.74 -2.61
N GLU A 291 -15.48 -3.62 -3.79
CA GLU A 291 -14.03 -3.80 -3.96
C GLU A 291 -13.23 -2.77 -3.16
N ILE A 292 -13.64 -1.50 -3.16
CA ILE A 292 -12.99 -0.44 -2.38
C ILE A 292 -13.06 -0.75 -0.87
N ARG A 293 -14.21 -1.25 -0.40
CA ARG A 293 -14.44 -1.58 1.01
C ARG A 293 -13.61 -2.79 1.46
N GLU A 294 -13.51 -3.83 0.63
CA GLU A 294 -12.63 -4.99 0.86
C GLU A 294 -11.14 -4.57 0.89
N GLU A 295 -10.68 -3.74 -0.05
CA GLU A 295 -9.27 -3.30 -0.12
C GLU A 295 -8.87 -2.34 1.00
N LEU A 296 -9.83 -1.58 1.56
CA LEU A 296 -9.66 -0.81 2.79
C LEU A 296 -9.70 -1.67 4.07
N GLY A 297 -9.99 -2.98 3.96
CA GLY A 297 -10.06 -3.91 5.09
C GLY A 297 -11.27 -3.68 6.01
N LEU A 298 -12.36 -3.12 5.48
CA LEU A 298 -13.52 -2.71 6.28
C LEU A 298 -14.58 -3.83 6.42
N PRO A 299 -15.32 -3.89 7.54
CA PRO A 299 -16.44 -4.81 7.70
C PRO A 299 -17.54 -4.63 6.65
N ASN A 300 -18.14 -5.73 6.18
CA ASN A 300 -19.22 -5.72 5.19
C ASN A 300 -20.56 -5.25 5.80
N THR A 301 -20.75 -3.93 5.93
CA THR A 301 -21.99 -3.33 6.41
C THR A 301 -22.41 -2.12 5.56
N THR A 302 -23.71 -1.84 5.51
CA THR A 302 -24.30 -0.65 4.84
C THR A 302 -23.67 0.66 5.30
N PHE A 303 -23.32 0.75 6.58
CA PHE A 303 -22.61 1.90 7.15
C PHE A 303 -21.31 2.21 6.39
N TYR A 304 -20.43 1.23 6.17
CA TYR A 304 -19.15 1.50 5.49
C TYR A 304 -19.29 1.80 4.00
N TYR A 305 -20.34 1.31 3.33
CA TYR A 305 -20.64 1.71 1.95
C TYR A 305 -21.04 3.19 1.89
N ASN A 306 -21.93 3.62 2.79
CA ASN A 306 -22.34 5.02 2.89
C ASN A 306 -21.15 5.93 3.26
N GLU A 307 -20.29 5.51 4.19
CA GLU A 307 -19.09 6.30 4.57
C GLU A 307 -18.08 6.46 3.42
N ILE A 308 -17.86 5.43 2.59
CA ILE A 308 -17.03 5.54 1.38
C ILE A 308 -17.66 6.53 0.39
N GLU A 309 -18.97 6.43 0.16
CA GLU A 309 -19.71 7.31 -0.75
C GLU A 309 -19.68 8.78 -0.28
N ASN A 310 -19.96 9.02 1.01
CA ASN A 310 -19.90 10.33 1.67
C ASN A 310 -18.49 10.93 1.58
N SER A 311 -17.46 10.14 1.88
CA SER A 311 -16.07 10.58 1.86
C SER A 311 -15.62 10.93 0.44
N LEU A 312 -15.95 10.11 -0.56
CA LEU A 312 -15.65 10.39 -1.96
C LEU A 312 -16.33 11.66 -2.47
N ALA A 313 -17.60 11.88 -2.13
CA ALA A 313 -18.34 13.09 -2.49
C ALA A 313 -17.76 14.34 -1.80
N LYS A 314 -17.34 14.21 -0.54
CA LYS A 314 -16.68 15.27 0.23
C LYS A 314 -15.32 15.62 -0.38
N ILE A 315 -14.41 14.65 -0.55
CA ILE A 315 -13.07 14.89 -1.11
C ILE A 315 -13.18 15.43 -2.55
N GLY A 316 -14.13 14.90 -3.34
CA GLY A 316 -14.38 15.30 -4.72
C GLY A 316 -14.86 16.74 -4.91
N SER A 317 -15.45 17.35 -3.87
CA SER A 317 -15.97 18.72 -3.89
C SER A 317 -15.05 19.76 -3.25
N LEU A 318 -13.92 19.34 -2.66
CA LEU A 318 -12.98 20.23 -1.99
C LEU A 318 -11.95 20.80 -2.96
N ASN A 319 -12.16 22.05 -3.38
CA ASN A 319 -11.15 22.89 -4.01
C ASN A 319 -10.27 23.59 -2.98
N MET A 320 -8.96 23.61 -3.24
CA MET A 320 -7.90 24.04 -2.34
C MET A 320 -6.81 24.79 -3.10
N THR A 321 -6.10 25.67 -2.41
CA THR A 321 -4.83 26.24 -2.87
C THR A 321 -3.70 25.58 -2.09
N TYR A 322 -2.63 25.17 -2.77
CA TYR A 322 -1.47 24.51 -2.18
C TYR A 322 -0.18 25.17 -2.66
N ASN A 323 0.74 25.48 -1.73
CA ASN A 323 2.01 26.11 -2.06
C ASN A 323 3.11 25.06 -2.11
N MET A 324 3.68 24.81 -3.30
CA MET A 324 4.74 23.82 -3.49
C MET A 324 5.94 24.47 -4.19
N GLU A 325 7.08 24.53 -3.49
CA GLU A 325 8.33 25.11 -4.02
C GLU A 325 8.16 26.56 -4.54
N GLY A 326 7.33 27.36 -3.88
CA GLY A 326 7.00 28.73 -4.28
C GLY A 326 5.87 28.86 -5.31
N ASN A 327 5.43 27.76 -5.94
CA ASN A 327 4.32 27.77 -6.88
C ASN A 327 2.98 27.58 -6.17
N LYS A 328 1.97 28.39 -6.54
CA LYS A 328 0.57 28.23 -6.10
C LYS A 328 -0.16 27.28 -7.03
N LEU A 329 -0.52 26.10 -6.54
CA LEU A 329 -1.41 25.15 -7.21
C LEU A 329 -2.84 25.37 -6.74
N TYR A 330 -3.79 25.28 -7.66
CA TYR A 330 -5.23 25.40 -7.38
C TYR A 330 -5.94 24.17 -7.94
N GLY A 331 -6.78 23.51 -7.13
CA GLY A 331 -7.54 22.34 -7.57
C GLY A 331 -8.05 21.49 -6.42
N ASN A 332 -8.54 20.30 -6.76
CA ASN A 332 -9.00 19.30 -5.80
C ASN A 332 -7.94 18.23 -5.51
N LEU A 333 -8.20 17.40 -4.49
CA LEU A 333 -7.37 16.25 -4.13
C LEU A 333 -7.69 15.03 -5.00
N LEU A 334 -8.98 14.74 -5.20
CA LEU A 334 -9.50 13.67 -6.05
C LEU A 334 -10.64 14.24 -6.89
N SER A 335 -10.82 13.76 -8.12
CA SER A 335 -12.02 13.97 -8.91
C SER A 335 -12.83 12.67 -8.90
N CYS A 336 -14.02 12.71 -8.33
CA CYS A 336 -14.84 11.52 -8.05
C CYS A 336 -16.15 11.56 -8.85
N MET A 337 -16.51 10.44 -9.47
CA MET A 337 -17.84 10.19 -10.04
C MET A 337 -18.39 8.91 -9.42
N ILE A 338 -19.54 9.02 -8.76
CA ILE A 338 -20.30 7.86 -8.25
C ILE A 338 -21.44 7.61 -9.22
N TYR A 339 -21.64 6.35 -9.61
CA TYR A 339 -22.67 5.96 -10.56
C TYR A 339 -23.12 4.52 -10.28
N GLU A 340 -24.24 4.11 -10.87
CA GLU A 340 -24.77 2.75 -10.72
C GLU A 340 -24.68 2.00 -12.05
N GLU A 341 -24.23 0.74 -12.00
CA GLU A 341 -24.10 -0.13 -13.16
C GLU A 341 -24.52 -1.55 -12.74
N ASN A 342 -25.51 -2.12 -13.44
CA ASN A 342 -26.06 -3.45 -13.16
C ASN A 342 -26.50 -3.68 -11.69
N GLY A 343 -27.07 -2.65 -11.05
CA GLY A 343 -27.52 -2.70 -9.65
C GLY A 343 -26.39 -2.59 -8.61
N ALA A 344 -25.17 -2.30 -9.03
CA ALA A 344 -24.02 -2.08 -8.15
C ALA A 344 -23.56 -0.61 -8.22
N LYS A 345 -23.44 0.05 -7.05
CA LYS A 345 -22.78 1.35 -6.94
C LYS A 345 -21.28 1.22 -7.22
N LYS A 346 -20.79 2.03 -8.15
CA LYS A 346 -19.38 2.17 -8.53
C LYS A 346 -18.89 3.59 -8.27
N ALA A 347 -17.59 3.67 -8.02
CA ALA A 347 -16.85 4.93 -7.97
C ALA A 347 -15.74 4.91 -9.02
N LYS A 348 -15.77 5.90 -9.90
CA LYS A 348 -14.72 6.23 -10.85
C LYS A 348 -13.97 7.44 -10.32
N VAL A 349 -12.71 7.25 -9.93
CA VAL A 349 -11.90 8.27 -9.26
C VAL A 349 -10.65 8.55 -10.07
N TYR A 350 -10.31 9.82 -10.21
CA TYR A 350 -9.05 10.32 -10.75
C TYR A 350 -8.29 11.05 -9.61
N LEU A 351 -6.95 11.04 -9.63
CA LEU A 351 -6.20 12.00 -8.81
C LEU A 351 -6.53 13.43 -9.29
N GLY A 352 -6.79 14.33 -8.35
CA GLY A 352 -6.91 15.76 -8.64
C GLY A 352 -5.53 16.39 -8.89
N PRO A 353 -5.47 17.61 -9.48
CA PRO A 353 -4.22 18.23 -9.92
C PRO A 353 -3.15 18.31 -8.83
N ILE A 354 -3.57 18.56 -7.58
CA ILE A 354 -2.65 18.67 -6.43
C ILE A 354 -1.98 17.32 -6.13
N LEU A 355 -2.74 16.21 -6.12
CA LEU A 355 -2.16 14.89 -5.86
C LEU A 355 -1.36 14.36 -7.06
N GLN A 356 -1.74 14.69 -8.30
CA GLN A 356 -0.94 14.35 -9.48
C GLN A 356 0.45 14.96 -9.39
N GLU A 357 0.53 16.27 -9.13
CA GLU A 357 1.79 17.01 -9.02
C GLU A 357 2.66 16.50 -7.84
N LEU A 358 2.03 16.19 -6.69
CA LEU A 358 2.74 15.54 -5.58
C LEU A 358 3.27 14.15 -5.94
N VAL A 359 2.62 13.35 -6.79
CA VAL A 359 3.24 12.09 -7.25
C VAL A 359 4.40 12.34 -8.20
N LEU A 360 4.28 13.32 -9.12
CA LEU A 360 5.35 13.66 -10.07
C LEU A 360 6.65 14.10 -9.37
N LYS A 361 6.56 14.82 -8.25
CA LYS A 361 7.72 15.25 -7.44
C LYS A 361 8.09 14.34 -6.27
N ASP A 362 7.48 13.16 -6.17
CA ASP A 362 7.57 12.27 -4.99
C ASP A 362 7.30 13.01 -3.66
N GLY A 363 6.39 13.99 -3.67
CA GLY A 363 5.89 14.80 -2.56
C GLY A 363 5.03 14.02 -1.55
N ALA A 364 5.54 12.88 -1.10
CA ALA A 364 4.93 12.00 -0.10
C ALA A 364 5.92 11.69 1.03
N PHE A 365 5.39 11.55 2.24
CA PHE A 365 6.10 10.87 3.32
C PHE A 365 5.93 9.37 3.16
N GLU A 366 6.98 8.61 3.47
CA GLU A 366 6.99 7.16 3.39
C GLU A 366 7.10 6.59 4.81
N TYR A 367 6.16 5.74 5.18
CA TYR A 367 6.16 5.06 6.47
C TYR A 367 6.08 3.55 6.28
N ASP A 368 6.57 2.79 7.26
CA ASP A 368 6.14 1.40 7.44
C ASP A 368 4.62 1.39 7.66
N LYS A 369 3.90 0.70 6.78
CA LYS A 369 2.43 0.62 6.76
C LYS A 369 1.88 -0.10 7.97
N ASP A 370 2.56 -1.11 8.48
CA ASP A 370 2.05 -1.90 9.61
C ASP A 370 2.25 -1.15 10.93
N ILE A 371 3.33 -0.39 11.07
CA ILE A 371 3.53 0.54 12.18
C ILE A 371 2.54 1.70 12.06
N TYR A 372 2.48 2.38 10.92
CA TYR A 372 1.62 3.55 10.72
C TYR A 372 0.13 3.21 10.87
N ASN A 373 -0.35 2.09 10.33
CA ASN A 373 -1.76 1.72 10.41
C ASN A 373 -2.19 1.26 11.81
N LYS A 374 -1.27 0.84 12.68
CA LYS A 374 -1.56 0.52 14.09
C LYS A 374 -1.76 1.76 14.95
N LEU A 375 -1.15 2.89 14.58
CA LEU A 375 -1.27 4.14 15.34
C LEU A 375 -2.72 4.62 15.40
N SER A 376 -3.08 5.24 16.52
CA SER A 376 -4.33 5.98 16.65
C SER A 376 -4.45 7.08 15.58
N ASN A 377 -5.70 7.41 15.19
CA ASN A 377 -5.98 8.45 14.18
C ASN A 377 -5.30 9.79 14.48
N MET A 378 -5.08 10.12 15.76
CA MET A 378 -4.39 11.35 16.16
C MET A 378 -2.88 11.25 16.01
N SER A 379 -2.28 10.13 16.40
CA SER A 379 -0.86 9.86 16.18
C SER A 379 -0.50 9.77 14.69
N GLN A 380 -1.36 9.17 13.85
CA GLN A 380 -1.20 9.19 12.39
C GLN A 380 -1.10 10.63 11.84
N GLN A 381 -2.03 11.51 12.24
CA GLN A 381 -2.02 12.88 11.77
C GLN A 381 -0.85 13.71 12.34
N LEU A 382 -0.50 13.50 13.61
CA LEU A 382 0.67 14.17 14.20
C LEU A 382 1.98 13.67 13.60
N ALA A 383 2.09 12.39 13.23
CA ALA A 383 3.23 11.86 12.49
C ALA A 383 3.42 12.62 11.16
N VAL A 384 2.36 12.76 10.37
CA VAL A 384 2.39 13.50 9.09
C VAL A 384 2.79 14.97 9.28
N TRP A 385 2.30 15.63 10.32
CA TRP A 385 2.67 17.02 10.63
C TRP A 385 4.12 17.16 11.11
N LEU A 386 4.55 16.32 12.05
CA LEU A 386 5.88 16.37 12.64
C LEU A 386 6.96 15.95 11.64
N GLN A 387 6.68 15.00 10.73
CA GLN A 387 7.62 14.61 9.67
C GLN A 387 7.93 15.79 8.74
N LYS A 388 6.94 16.64 8.38
CA LYS A 388 7.20 17.88 7.63
C LYS A 388 8.13 18.83 8.40
N ARG A 389 7.91 18.99 9.70
CA ARG A 389 8.73 19.87 10.56
C ARG A 389 10.17 19.34 10.67
N ARG A 390 10.33 18.05 10.95
CA ARG A 390 11.62 17.32 10.96
C ARG A 390 12.40 17.50 9.65
N TYR A 391 11.75 17.33 8.49
CA TYR A 391 12.37 17.58 7.19
C TYR A 391 12.76 19.06 7.00
N THR A 392 11.90 19.99 7.43
CA THR A 392 12.15 21.43 7.30
C THR A 392 13.36 21.87 8.13
N SER A 393 13.50 21.39 9.37
CA SER A 393 14.65 21.69 10.22
C SER A 393 15.93 21.05 9.68
N ALA A 394 15.87 19.82 9.15
CA ALA A 394 17.02 19.20 8.49
C ALA A 394 17.50 19.96 7.25
N LEU A 395 16.59 20.42 6.37
CA LEU A 395 16.93 21.24 5.20
C LEU A 395 17.57 22.59 5.56
N LYS A 396 17.29 23.11 6.75
CA LYS A 396 17.88 24.37 7.26
C LYS A 396 19.15 24.16 8.08
N ASN A 397 19.61 22.93 8.28
CA ASN A 397 20.67 22.56 9.22
C ASN A 397 20.39 23.04 10.67
N GLU A 398 19.12 23.07 11.06
CA GLU A 398 18.69 23.34 12.45
C GLU A 398 18.90 22.09 13.34
N SER A 399 18.76 22.26 14.66
CA SER A 399 18.81 21.15 15.62
C SER A 399 17.69 20.13 15.36
N ASN A 400 17.95 18.85 15.67
CA ASN A 400 16.92 17.79 15.74
C ASN A 400 15.90 18.00 16.87
N ILE A 401 16.04 19.06 17.69
CA ILE A 401 15.12 19.42 18.77
C ILE A 401 14.23 20.59 18.32
N ASP A 402 12.93 20.34 18.25
CA ASP A 402 11.91 21.35 17.93
C ASP A 402 11.12 21.76 19.18
N ARG A 403 10.75 23.04 19.27
CA ARG A 403 10.09 23.66 20.43
C ARG A 403 8.72 24.17 20.02
N ILE A 404 7.70 23.35 20.27
CA ILE A 404 6.34 23.57 19.76
C ILE A 404 5.42 24.05 20.89
N PRO A 405 4.85 25.27 20.82
CA PRO A 405 3.79 25.68 21.73
C PRO A 405 2.58 24.75 21.64
N ILE A 406 1.98 24.36 22.77
CA ILE A 406 0.87 23.39 22.79
C ILE A 406 -0.34 23.80 21.91
N LYS A 407 -0.55 25.11 21.71
CA LYS A 407 -1.59 25.63 20.81
C LYS A 407 -1.33 25.29 19.34
N SER A 408 -0.07 25.24 18.90
CA SER A 408 0.29 25.01 17.48
C SER A 408 -0.12 23.64 16.96
N PHE A 409 -0.38 22.66 17.84
CA PHE A 409 -0.94 21.35 17.45
C PHE A 409 -2.34 21.47 16.82
N SER A 410 -3.07 22.58 17.02
CA SER A 410 -4.34 22.81 16.30
C SER A 410 -4.19 22.98 14.79
N ASN A 411 -2.97 23.21 14.31
CA ASN A 411 -2.68 23.30 12.87
C ASN A 411 -2.70 21.91 12.21
N ALA A 412 -2.50 20.84 13.00
CA ALA A 412 -2.50 19.45 12.53
C ALA A 412 -3.81 18.73 12.84
N VAL A 413 -4.41 19.01 14.01
CA VAL A 413 -5.57 18.28 14.53
C VAL A 413 -6.67 19.26 14.95
N TYR A 414 -7.89 19.00 14.47
CA TYR A 414 -9.07 19.74 14.93
C TYR A 414 -9.49 19.27 16.33
N PHE A 415 -9.31 20.14 17.34
CA PHE A 415 -9.70 19.85 18.72
C PHE A 415 -11.12 20.36 19.02
N LYS A 416 -12.08 19.45 19.24
CA LYS A 416 -13.45 19.76 19.68
C LYS A 416 -13.51 20.56 21.01
N THR A 417 -12.48 20.47 21.85
CA THR A 417 -12.43 21.18 23.15
C THR A 417 -11.39 22.29 23.13
N LYS A 418 -11.75 23.46 23.70
CA LYS A 418 -10.81 24.57 23.93
C LYS A 418 -9.99 24.41 25.21
N ARG A 419 -10.18 23.32 25.97
CA ARG A 419 -9.49 23.04 27.24
C ARG A 419 -8.05 22.59 26.99
N MET A 420 -7.10 23.47 27.28
CA MET A 420 -5.66 23.24 27.07
C MET A 420 -5.11 22.02 27.82
N ASP A 421 -5.66 21.68 28.99
CA ASP A 421 -5.29 20.49 29.75
C ASP A 421 -5.66 19.20 29.01
N ARG A 422 -6.85 19.14 28.40
CA ARG A 422 -7.33 18.00 27.60
C ARG A 422 -6.61 17.89 26.27
N ILE A 423 -6.32 19.02 25.61
CA ILE A 423 -5.48 19.07 24.40
C ILE A 423 -4.10 18.50 24.72
N ARG A 424 -3.45 18.98 25.79
CA ARG A 424 -2.15 18.50 26.25
C ARG A 424 -2.14 17.00 26.50
N THR A 425 -3.10 16.47 27.26
CA THR A 425 -3.17 15.03 27.54
C THR A 425 -3.20 14.21 26.25
N ARG A 426 -4.11 14.54 25.31
CA ARG A 426 -4.21 13.85 24.02
C ARG A 426 -2.95 13.96 23.16
N VAL A 427 -2.29 15.12 23.17
CA VAL A 427 -1.02 15.32 22.47
C VAL A 427 0.07 14.44 23.09
N ILE A 428 0.24 14.46 24.41
CA ILE A 428 1.23 13.62 25.12
C ILE A 428 0.99 12.13 24.87
N GLU A 429 -0.25 11.65 24.96
CA GLU A 429 -0.63 10.27 24.62
C GLU A 429 -0.19 9.88 23.20
N SER A 430 -0.35 10.81 22.23
CA SER A 430 0.04 10.57 20.83
C SER A 430 1.56 10.60 20.61
N LEU A 431 2.28 11.48 21.32
CA LEU A 431 3.74 11.55 21.29
C LEU A 431 4.39 10.31 21.90
N GLU A 432 3.83 9.81 23.01
CA GLU A 432 4.25 8.55 23.64
C GLU A 432 3.99 7.35 22.72
N GLU A 433 2.82 7.29 22.08
CA GLU A 433 2.50 6.23 21.11
C GLU A 433 3.49 6.20 19.94
N MET A 434 3.84 7.35 19.38
CA MET A 434 4.85 7.47 18.31
C MET A 434 6.26 7.10 18.78
N LYS A 435 6.66 7.53 19.99
CA LYS A 435 7.95 7.18 20.61
C LYS A 435 8.06 5.67 20.85
N PHE A 436 7.03 5.05 21.42
CA PHE A 436 6.97 3.60 21.68
C PHE A 436 7.09 2.78 20.39
N ASN A 437 6.47 3.24 19.31
CA ASN A 437 6.56 2.62 17.98
C ASN A 437 7.83 3.03 17.18
N ASN A 438 8.75 3.78 17.79
CA ASN A 438 9.98 4.29 17.16
C ASN A 438 9.72 5.04 15.82
N LEU A 439 8.63 5.81 15.76
CA LEU A 439 8.22 6.55 14.58
C LEU A 439 8.40 8.06 14.78
N ILE A 440 9.31 8.67 14.00
CA ILE A 440 9.65 10.11 13.96
C ILE A 440 10.28 10.67 15.25
N ILE A 441 9.76 10.30 16.41
CA ILE A 441 10.13 10.84 17.73
C ILE A 441 11.14 9.92 18.41
N LYS A 442 12.23 10.51 18.89
CA LYS A 442 13.21 9.86 19.77
C LYS A 442 12.82 10.09 21.24
N ASP A 443 12.53 11.33 21.60
CA ASP A 443 12.05 11.70 22.93
C ASP A 443 11.22 12.99 22.90
N TYR A 444 10.52 13.31 23.99
CA TYR A 444 9.82 14.58 24.16
C TYR A 444 9.75 15.01 25.64
N GLY A 445 9.68 16.32 25.87
CA GLY A 445 9.50 16.92 27.18
C GLY A 445 8.44 18.02 27.16
N TYR A 446 7.66 18.17 28.25
CA TYR A 446 6.67 19.25 28.35
C TYR A 446 7.03 20.27 29.43
N ASN A 447 7.37 21.49 29.01
CA ASN A 447 7.58 22.61 29.89
C ASN A 447 6.23 23.22 30.31
N LYS A 448 5.79 22.90 31.53
CA LYS A 448 4.55 23.39 32.15
C LYS A 448 4.44 24.92 32.23
N ILE A 449 5.57 25.61 32.44
CA ILE A 449 5.61 27.06 32.67
C ILE A 449 5.44 27.82 31.35
N LEU A 450 6.16 27.40 30.31
CA LEU A 450 6.11 28.03 28.99
C LEU A 450 4.97 27.50 28.11
N GLY A 451 4.36 26.36 28.45
CA GLY A 451 3.36 25.70 27.63
C GLY A 451 3.93 25.12 26.32
N ILE A 452 5.23 24.80 26.31
CA ILE A 452 5.97 24.30 25.15
C ILE A 452 6.23 22.80 25.32
N ILE A 453 6.05 22.05 24.24
CA ILE A 453 6.56 20.69 24.10
C ILE A 453 7.87 20.78 23.31
N GLU A 454 8.95 20.27 23.90
CA GLU A 454 10.22 20.02 23.21
C GLU A 454 10.17 18.60 22.64
N ILE A 455 10.47 18.41 21.36
CA ILE A 455 10.49 17.11 20.69
C ILE A 455 11.89 16.89 20.13
N GLU A 456 12.54 15.80 20.52
CA GLU A 456 13.74 15.31 19.85
C GLU A 456 13.35 14.32 18.76
N TYR A 457 13.70 14.64 17.52
CA TYR A 457 13.43 13.77 16.36
C TYR A 457 14.47 12.65 16.21
N LEU A 458 14.04 11.52 15.65
CA LEU A 458 14.95 10.48 15.15
C LEU A 458 15.80 11.03 14.00
N ASN A 459 17.05 10.59 13.90
CA ASN A 459 17.93 10.93 12.79
C ASN A 459 17.32 10.51 11.43
N LEU A 460 17.45 11.35 10.41
CA LEU A 460 17.05 10.99 9.04
C LEU A 460 17.87 9.79 8.55
N THR A 461 17.18 8.80 8.00
CA THR A 461 17.76 7.65 7.30
C THR A 461 18.48 8.08 6.03
N ILE A 462 19.37 7.22 5.51
CA ILE A 462 20.09 7.48 4.25
C ILE A 462 19.10 7.76 3.10
N LYS A 463 17.98 7.03 3.04
CA LYS A 463 16.93 7.21 2.03
C LYS A 463 16.26 8.58 2.14
N GLU A 464 15.87 9.00 3.35
CA GLU A 464 15.29 10.33 3.59
C GLU A 464 16.28 11.46 3.24
N ARG A 465 17.56 11.32 3.61
CA ARG A 465 18.60 12.31 3.29
C ARG A 465 18.85 12.46 1.79
N LYS A 466 18.92 11.34 1.05
CA LYS A 466 19.02 11.35 -0.42
C LYS A 466 17.80 12.03 -1.05
N LYS A 467 16.59 11.68 -0.60
CA LYS A 467 15.33 12.30 -1.06
C LYS A 467 15.28 13.81 -0.83
N LEU A 468 15.94 14.31 0.21
CA LEU A 468 16.03 15.73 0.54
C LEU A 468 17.22 16.45 -0.11
N GLY A 469 18.04 15.77 -0.92
CA GLY A 469 19.25 16.37 -1.51
C GLY A 469 20.35 16.72 -0.49
N ILE A 470 20.33 16.10 0.70
CA ILE A 470 21.30 16.34 1.79
C ILE A 470 22.54 15.43 1.65
N LEU A 471 22.46 14.41 0.79
CA LEU A 471 23.53 13.46 0.49
C LEU A 471 23.67 13.29 -1.01
N ASP A 472 24.85 13.63 -1.55
CA ASP A 472 25.19 13.39 -2.95
C ASP A 472 25.19 11.88 -3.29
N ASP A 473 24.83 11.53 -4.53
CA ASP A 473 24.65 10.14 -4.91
C ASP A 473 25.95 9.30 -4.92
N GLU A 474 27.12 9.95 -4.95
CA GLU A 474 28.43 9.32 -5.12
C GLU A 474 29.09 8.75 -3.85
N THR A 475 28.52 8.94 -2.65
CA THR A 475 29.04 8.25 -1.45
C THR A 475 28.62 6.78 -1.41
N LEU A 476 29.06 6.01 -2.41
CA LEU A 476 29.31 4.59 -2.27
C LEU A 476 30.31 4.42 -1.13
N VAL A 477 29.80 4.00 0.03
CA VAL A 477 30.64 3.53 1.13
C VAL A 477 31.41 2.32 0.61
N LYS A 478 32.65 2.56 0.15
CA LYS A 478 33.65 1.49 0.06
C LYS A 478 33.67 0.82 1.44
N PRO A 479 33.50 -0.50 1.54
CA PRO A 479 33.64 -1.15 2.84
C PRO A 479 35.04 -0.81 3.35
N ASN A 480 35.12 -0.24 4.55
CA ASN A 480 36.41 0.02 5.18
C ASN A 480 37.11 -1.32 5.32
N ASN A 481 38.23 -1.48 4.60
CA ASN A 481 39.17 -2.56 4.84
C ASN A 481 39.74 -2.37 6.25
N ILE A 482 39.08 -2.95 7.24
CA ILE A 482 39.74 -3.28 8.51
C ILE A 482 40.70 -4.43 8.17
N ASN A 483 41.90 -4.05 7.73
CA ASN A 483 43.17 -4.76 7.86
C ASN A 483 44.22 -4.07 7.00
N GLN A 484 45.08 -3.26 7.62
CA GLN A 484 46.54 -3.51 7.69
C GLN A 484 47.26 -2.37 8.42
N ILE A 485 47.92 -2.71 9.54
CA ILE A 485 49.27 -2.29 9.97
C ILE A 485 49.46 -0.78 10.22
N GLU A 486 49.96 -0.30 11.36
CA GLU A 486 50.97 -0.86 12.28
C GLU A 486 50.45 -1.42 13.61
#